data_AF-A0A2W2DCD6-F1
#
_entry.id   AF-A0A2W2DCD6-F1
#
_cell.length_a   1.000
_cell.length_b   1.000
_cell.length_c   1.000
_cell.angle_alpha   90.00
_cell.angle_beta   90.00
_cell.angle_gamma   90.00
#
_symmetry.space_group_name_H-M   'P 1'
#
loop_
_entity.id
_entity.type
_entity.pdbx_description
1 polymer ?
#
loop_
_entity_poly.entity_id
_entity_poly.type
_entity_poly.pdbx_seq_one_letter_code
_entity_poly.pdbx_strand_id
1 'polypeptide(L)'
;MLSFDAVHALAGSLVAAETDAHTAGWRQPATVLLIHSQPLLDAALQQRPAPRSLHFPLRRDEPRANMAGLPTLLSSLAVGIGSPDTPYRATLNAIGQQIRRTEPDARLMAWAACYEDIHTISGHSQRVRCVDAADVDGRAYRITRLHGEDHPQTLVDDHPDPDHTPATYPGLVALVTATASFITTPARTDVDVSG
;
A
#
# COMPACT_ATOMS: atom_id res chain seq x y z
N MET A 1 -14.97 -7.33 -2.16
CA MET A 1 -15.45 -6.86 -0.85
C MET A 1 -14.78 -7.60 0.28
N LEU A 2 -13.89 -6.89 0.98
CA LEU A 2 -13.34 -7.22 2.28
C LEU A 2 -14.47 -7.25 3.32
N SER A 3 -14.37 -8.18 4.26
CA SER A 3 -15.26 -8.24 5.43
C SER A 3 -14.92 -7.12 6.42
N PHE A 4 -15.84 -6.83 7.34
CA PHE A 4 -15.60 -5.90 8.44
C PHE A 4 -14.33 -6.26 9.23
N ASP A 5 -14.13 -7.54 9.53
CA ASP A 5 -12.93 -8.02 10.24
C ASP A 5 -11.66 -7.76 9.43
N ALA A 6 -11.71 -7.93 8.11
CA ALA A 6 -10.56 -7.66 7.24
C ALA A 6 -10.24 -6.17 7.16
N VAL A 7 -11.26 -5.30 7.12
CA VAL A 7 -11.10 -3.84 7.19
C VAL A 7 -10.49 -3.43 8.53
N HIS A 8 -10.99 -3.97 9.64
CA HIS A 8 -10.47 -3.66 10.96
C HIS A 8 -9.02 -4.13 11.14
N ALA A 9 -8.71 -5.34 10.67
CA ALA A 9 -7.35 -5.87 10.70
C ALA A 9 -6.40 -5.05 9.81
N LEU A 10 -6.86 -4.59 8.64
CA LEU A 10 -6.10 -3.71 7.76
C LEU A 10 -5.79 -2.38 8.44
N ALA A 11 -6.80 -1.73 9.03
CA ALA A 11 -6.59 -0.50 9.80
C ALA A 11 -5.57 -0.69 10.93
N GLY A 12 -5.66 -1.80 11.68
CA GLY A 12 -4.67 -2.16 12.70
C GLY A 12 -3.25 -2.35 12.14
N SER A 13 -3.12 -2.98 10.97
CA SER A 13 -1.83 -3.15 10.28
C SER A 13 -1.23 -1.81 9.83
N LEU A 14 -2.06 -0.88 9.36
CA LEU A 14 -1.62 0.47 8.98
C LEU A 14 -1.16 1.29 10.19
N VAL A 15 -1.85 1.18 11.33
CA VAL A 15 -1.41 1.80 12.60
C VAL A 15 -0.09 1.21 13.08
N ALA A 16 0.11 -0.10 12.94
CA ALA A 16 1.38 -0.74 13.25
C ALA A 16 2.51 -0.21 12.33
N ALA A 17 2.25 -0.09 11.02
CA ALA A 17 3.22 0.49 10.08
C ALA A 17 3.56 1.95 10.41
N GLU A 18 2.58 2.76 10.82
CA GLU A 18 2.83 4.12 11.32
C GLU A 18 3.72 4.10 12.57
N THR A 19 3.42 3.21 13.51
CA THR A 19 4.16 3.08 14.77
C THR A 19 5.60 2.64 14.52
N ASP A 20 5.83 1.67 13.63
CA ASP A 20 7.17 1.23 13.23
C ASP A 20 7.96 2.39 12.59
N ALA A 21 7.31 3.15 11.70
CA ALA A 21 7.91 4.34 11.11
C ALA A 21 8.19 5.43 12.15
N HIS A 22 7.36 5.54 13.19
CA HIS A 22 7.61 6.43 14.32
C HIS A 22 8.83 6.02 15.12
N THR A 23 8.96 4.74 15.45
CA THR A 23 10.12 4.18 16.15
C THR A 23 11.40 4.32 15.32
N ALA A 24 11.32 4.20 13.99
CA ALA A 24 12.44 4.45 13.08
C ALA A 24 12.89 5.92 13.02
N GLY A 25 12.12 6.84 13.62
CA GLY A 25 12.44 8.26 13.72
C GLY A 25 11.90 9.09 12.56
N TRP A 26 12.18 10.39 12.62
CA TRP A 26 11.70 11.38 11.65
C TRP A 26 12.75 11.70 10.60
N ARG A 27 12.33 12.37 9.52
CA ARG A 27 13.06 12.64 8.28
C ARG A 27 13.42 11.38 7.51
N GLN A 28 12.59 10.35 7.62
CA GLN A 28 12.74 9.14 6.84
C GLN A 28 12.21 9.36 5.40
N PRO A 29 12.81 8.73 4.38
CA PRO A 29 12.21 8.71 3.05
C PRO A 29 10.81 8.11 3.10
N ALA A 30 9.93 8.56 2.20
CA ALA A 30 8.65 7.89 2.02
C ALA A 30 8.87 6.41 1.64
N THR A 31 8.00 5.56 2.15
CA THR A 31 7.99 4.13 1.82
C THR A 31 6.62 3.75 1.26
N VAL A 32 6.61 2.76 0.37
CA VAL A 32 5.39 2.21 -0.20
C VAL A 32 5.29 0.76 0.24
N LEU A 33 4.09 0.36 0.68
CA LEU A 33 3.81 -0.95 1.23
C LEU A 33 2.76 -1.67 0.38
N LEU A 34 3.01 -2.93 0.10
CA LEU A 34 2.03 -3.88 -0.42
C LEU A 34 1.46 -4.67 0.76
N ILE A 35 0.14 -4.66 0.93
CA ILE A 35 -0.53 -5.36 2.04
C ILE A 35 -1.34 -6.53 1.49
N HIS A 36 -1.11 -7.71 2.04
CA HIS A 36 -1.82 -8.94 1.68
C HIS A 36 -2.32 -9.68 2.92
N SER A 37 -3.32 -10.53 2.76
CA SER A 37 -3.72 -11.51 3.78
C SER A 37 -3.71 -12.91 3.20
N GLN A 38 -3.50 -13.90 4.06
CA GLN A 38 -3.79 -15.28 3.73
C GLN A 38 -5.26 -15.57 4.06
N PRO A 39 -6.01 -16.38 3.30
CA PRO A 39 -7.26 -16.93 3.77
C PRO A 39 -7.02 -17.93 4.90
N LEU A 40 -8.00 -18.11 5.78
CA LEU A 40 -7.93 -19.06 6.88
C LEU A 40 -7.82 -20.48 6.32
N LEU A 41 -6.63 -21.10 6.43
CA LEU A 41 -6.40 -22.46 5.91
C LEU A 41 -7.06 -23.53 6.77
N ASP A 42 -7.31 -23.24 8.06
CA ASP A 42 -7.91 -24.18 9.01
C ASP A 42 -8.92 -23.48 9.92
N ALA A 43 -10.21 -23.78 9.76
CA ALA A 43 -11.25 -23.35 10.68
C ALA A 43 -11.06 -23.90 12.12
N ALA A 44 -10.24 -24.94 12.28
CA ALA A 44 -9.89 -25.55 13.56
C ALA A 44 -8.94 -24.69 14.40
N LEU A 45 -8.12 -23.85 13.78
CA LEU A 45 -7.30 -22.86 14.45
C LEU A 45 -8.03 -21.53 14.29
N GLN A 46 -8.72 -21.05 15.33
CA GLN A 46 -9.43 -19.77 15.34
C GLN A 46 -8.52 -18.53 15.19
N GLN A 47 -7.36 -18.65 14.54
CA GLN A 47 -6.44 -17.55 14.30
C GLN A 47 -6.97 -16.71 13.14
N ARG A 48 -7.49 -15.52 13.45
CA ARG A 48 -7.95 -14.59 12.42
C ARG A 48 -6.81 -14.29 11.44
N PRO A 49 -7.09 -14.23 10.12
CA PRO A 49 -6.08 -13.86 9.17
C PRO A 49 -5.56 -12.46 9.43
N ALA A 50 -4.28 -12.36 9.77
CA ALA A 50 -3.62 -11.09 10.01
C ALA A 50 -3.04 -10.54 8.69
N PRO A 51 -3.33 -9.29 8.31
CA PRO A 51 -2.67 -8.64 7.19
C PRO A 51 -1.16 -8.58 7.42
N ARG A 52 -0.42 -8.79 6.33
CA ARG A 52 1.03 -8.69 6.27
C ARG A 52 1.41 -7.58 5.32
N SER A 53 2.39 -6.78 5.72
CA SER A 53 2.90 -5.65 4.97
C SER A 53 4.29 -5.97 4.45
N LEU A 54 4.51 -5.74 3.16
CA LEU A 54 5.82 -5.86 2.52
C LEU A 54 6.24 -4.51 1.97
N HIS A 55 7.48 -4.12 2.25
CA HIS A 55 8.06 -2.93 1.62
C HIS A 55 8.22 -3.18 0.12
N PHE A 56 7.62 -2.30 -0.67
CA PHE A 56 7.88 -2.24 -2.09
C PHE A 56 9.14 -1.41 -2.33
N PRO A 57 10.20 -1.99 -2.90
CA PRO A 57 11.46 -1.28 -3.07
C PRO A 57 11.30 -0.20 -4.14
N LEU A 58 11.44 1.05 -3.73
CA LEU A 58 11.58 2.20 -4.62
C LEU A 58 13.01 2.23 -5.17
N ARG A 59 13.19 2.70 -6.40
CA ARG A 59 14.53 2.76 -6.97
C ARG A 59 15.34 3.91 -6.36
N ARG A 60 16.65 3.72 -6.25
CA ARG A 60 17.56 4.73 -5.65
C ARG A 60 17.76 5.97 -6.52
N ASP A 61 17.60 5.83 -7.82
CA ASP A 61 17.70 6.90 -8.81
C ASP A 61 16.41 7.69 -8.97
N GLU A 62 15.31 7.21 -8.40
CA GLU A 62 14.12 8.02 -8.27
C GLU A 62 14.36 9.10 -7.20
N PRO A 63 13.92 10.34 -7.45
CA PRO A 63 13.96 11.35 -6.41
C PRO A 63 13.27 10.74 -5.18
N ARG A 64 13.96 10.72 -4.04
CA ARG A 64 13.34 10.36 -2.75
C ARG A 64 12.01 11.09 -2.73
N ALA A 65 10.90 10.36 -2.64
CA ALA A 65 9.60 10.98 -2.72
C ALA A 65 9.49 11.95 -1.53
N ASN A 66 9.74 13.24 -1.81
CA ASN A 66 9.22 14.28 -0.98
C ASN A 66 7.69 14.26 -1.19
N MET A 67 6.94 14.83 -0.25
CA MET A 67 5.47 14.85 -0.33
C MET A 67 4.97 15.28 -1.72
N ALA A 68 5.57 16.31 -2.32
CA ALA A 68 5.16 16.82 -3.64
C ALA A 68 5.36 15.82 -4.79
N GLY A 69 6.38 14.96 -4.72
CA GLY A 69 6.67 13.96 -5.75
C GLY A 69 5.96 12.62 -5.55
N LEU A 70 5.47 12.34 -4.34
CA LEU A 70 4.88 11.04 -3.99
C LEU A 70 3.63 10.69 -4.84
N PRO A 71 2.64 11.58 -5.04
CA PRO A 71 1.51 11.28 -5.93
C PRO A 71 1.93 10.86 -7.35
N THR A 72 2.89 11.58 -7.93
CA THR A 72 3.42 11.31 -9.27
C THR A 72 4.17 9.99 -9.31
N LEU A 73 4.96 9.70 -8.26
CA LEU A 73 5.66 8.42 -8.12
C LEU A 73 4.66 7.26 -8.09
N LEU A 74 3.65 7.31 -7.23
CA LEU A 74 2.65 6.24 -7.11
C LEU A 74 1.93 5.98 -8.44
N SER A 75 1.57 7.05 -9.15
CA SER A 75 0.98 6.95 -10.49
C SER A 75 1.94 6.31 -11.50
N SER A 76 3.22 6.68 -11.46
CA SER A 76 4.25 6.13 -12.35
C SER A 76 4.54 4.66 -12.07
N LEU A 77 4.54 4.27 -10.79
CA LEU A 77 4.64 2.87 -10.37
C LEU A 77 3.46 2.04 -10.90
N ALA A 78 2.24 2.56 -10.81
CA ALA A 78 1.05 1.88 -11.33
C ALA A 78 1.13 1.64 -12.84
N VAL A 79 1.51 2.66 -13.61
CA VAL A 79 1.76 2.53 -15.06
C VAL A 79 2.87 1.51 -15.32
N GLY A 80 3.94 1.57 -14.52
CA GLY A 80 5.06 0.65 -14.61
C GLY A 80 4.64 -0.81 -14.45
N ILE A 81 3.86 -1.12 -13.40
CA ILE A 81 3.34 -2.46 -13.14
C ILE A 81 2.52 -3.00 -14.33
N GLY A 82 1.71 -2.15 -14.96
CA GLY A 82 0.90 -2.52 -16.13
C GLY A 82 1.74 -2.83 -17.39
N SER A 83 2.95 -2.28 -17.50
CA SER A 83 3.80 -2.43 -18.68
C SER A 83 4.73 -3.66 -18.58
N PRO A 84 4.87 -4.47 -19.66
CA PRO A 84 5.62 -5.72 -19.63
C PRO A 84 7.13 -5.56 -19.37
N ASP A 85 7.72 -4.44 -19.80
CA ASP A 85 9.18 -4.25 -19.86
C ASP A 85 9.73 -3.37 -18.73
N THR A 86 9.05 -3.31 -17.59
CA THR A 86 9.44 -2.43 -16.49
C THR A 86 10.07 -3.18 -15.32
N PRO A 87 11.04 -2.57 -14.62
CA PRO A 87 11.59 -3.14 -13.40
C PRO A 87 10.54 -3.28 -12.29
N TYR A 88 9.48 -2.46 -12.28
CA TYR A 88 8.43 -2.57 -11.26
C TYR A 88 7.58 -3.81 -11.43
N ARG A 89 7.27 -4.19 -12.67
CA ARG A 89 6.61 -5.46 -12.95
C ARG A 89 7.48 -6.65 -12.57
N ALA A 90 8.80 -6.59 -12.82
CA ALA A 90 9.74 -7.63 -12.40
C ALA A 90 9.84 -7.75 -10.86
N THR A 91 9.91 -6.62 -10.15
CA THR A 91 9.86 -6.55 -8.69
C THR A 91 8.56 -7.14 -8.13
N LEU A 92 7.41 -6.73 -8.68
CA LEU A 92 6.12 -7.26 -8.25
C LEU A 92 6.00 -8.77 -8.53
N ASN A 93 6.54 -9.24 -9.65
CA ASN A 93 6.69 -10.67 -9.94
C ASN A 93 7.49 -11.40 -8.87
N ALA A 94 8.65 -10.88 -8.49
CA ALA A 94 9.52 -11.47 -7.48
C ALA A 94 8.84 -11.53 -6.11
N ILE A 95 8.19 -10.43 -5.70
CA ILE A 95 7.39 -10.37 -4.46
C ILE A 95 6.25 -11.38 -4.53
N GLY A 96 5.47 -11.39 -5.62
CA GLY A 96 4.35 -12.31 -5.80
C GLY A 96 4.78 -13.78 -5.82
N GLN A 97 5.92 -14.11 -6.43
CA GLN A 97 6.49 -15.46 -6.36
C GLN A 97 6.90 -15.83 -4.94
N GLN A 98 7.52 -14.90 -4.21
CA GLN A 98 7.92 -15.14 -2.82
C GLN A 98 6.70 -15.40 -1.94
N ILE A 99 5.68 -14.54 -2.03
CA ILE A 99 4.41 -14.72 -1.33
C ILE A 99 3.80 -16.07 -1.69
N ARG A 100 3.69 -16.43 -2.98
CA ARG A 100 3.09 -17.71 -3.37
C ARG A 100 3.85 -18.95 -2.87
N ARG A 101 5.18 -18.85 -2.68
CA ARG A 101 5.99 -19.93 -2.11
C ARG A 101 5.71 -20.14 -0.63
N THR A 102 5.45 -19.06 0.12
CA THR A 102 5.24 -19.11 1.57
C THR A 102 3.75 -19.21 1.94
N GLU A 103 2.89 -18.61 1.13
CA GLU A 103 1.47 -18.35 1.35
C GLU A 103 0.74 -18.41 -0.01
N PRO A 104 0.52 -19.62 -0.56
CA PRO A 104 0.00 -19.81 -1.92
C PRO A 104 -1.38 -19.16 -2.14
N ASP A 105 -2.18 -19.04 -1.09
CA ASP A 105 -3.53 -18.49 -1.16
C ASP A 105 -3.60 -16.99 -0.83
N ALA A 106 -2.46 -16.31 -0.66
CA ALA A 106 -2.44 -14.90 -0.30
C ALA A 106 -3.21 -14.03 -1.30
N ARG A 107 -3.94 -13.05 -0.77
CA ARG A 107 -4.77 -12.11 -1.52
C ARG A 107 -4.30 -10.69 -1.24
N LEU A 108 -4.21 -9.90 -2.30
CA LEU A 108 -4.02 -8.46 -2.19
C LEU A 108 -5.15 -7.86 -1.33
N MET A 109 -4.78 -7.01 -0.39
CA MET A 109 -5.74 -6.23 0.40
C MET A 109 -5.66 -4.75 0.07
N ALA A 110 -4.46 -4.17 0.03
CA ALA A 110 -4.26 -2.74 -0.13
C ALA A 110 -2.86 -2.39 -0.60
N TRP A 111 -2.71 -1.15 -1.06
CA TRP A 111 -1.44 -0.45 -1.13
C TRP A 111 -1.45 0.73 -0.15
N ALA A 112 -0.30 1.00 0.47
CA ALA A 112 -0.14 2.12 1.38
C ALA A 112 1.15 2.90 1.10
N ALA A 113 1.15 4.19 1.44
CA ALA A 113 2.33 5.04 1.42
C ALA A 113 2.51 5.67 2.81
N CYS A 114 3.68 5.48 3.39
CA CYS A 114 4.08 6.10 4.66
C CYS A 114 5.07 7.22 4.38
N TYR A 115 4.79 8.44 4.83
CA TYR A 115 5.59 9.63 4.53
C TYR A 115 5.45 10.69 5.62
N GLU A 116 6.26 11.75 5.51
CA GLU A 116 6.18 12.93 6.37
C GLU A 116 5.66 14.13 5.59
N ASP A 117 4.84 14.93 6.27
CA ASP A 117 4.19 16.12 5.75
C ASP A 117 4.32 17.29 6.74
N ILE A 118 3.97 18.50 6.30
CA ILE A 118 3.85 19.70 7.12
C ILE A 118 2.41 20.19 7.02
N HIS A 119 1.67 20.10 8.13
CA HIS A 119 0.33 20.68 8.22
C HIS A 119 0.39 22.05 8.90
N THR A 120 -0.45 22.97 8.46
CA THR A 120 -0.68 24.23 9.18
C THR A 120 -1.86 24.05 10.12
N ILE A 121 -1.59 24.02 11.43
CA ILE A 121 -2.61 23.88 12.48
C ILE A 121 -2.59 25.14 13.32
N SER A 122 -3.72 25.83 13.39
CA SER A 122 -3.86 27.12 14.10
C SER A 122 -2.80 28.16 13.70
N GLY A 123 -2.43 28.19 12.40
CA GLY A 123 -1.43 29.12 11.88
C GLY A 123 0.04 28.70 12.10
N HIS A 124 0.28 27.54 12.70
CA HIS A 124 1.63 27.02 12.94
C HIS A 124 1.92 25.79 12.07
N SER A 125 3.07 25.78 11.41
CA SER A 125 3.54 24.62 10.65
C SER A 125 4.01 23.53 11.61
N GLN A 126 3.37 22.38 11.55
CA GLN A 126 3.71 21.20 12.34
C GLN A 126 4.06 20.04 11.42
N ARG A 127 5.12 19.32 11.77
CA ARG A 127 5.47 18.07 11.09
C ARG A 127 4.47 16.99 11.47
N VAL A 128 4.02 16.25 10.47
CA VAL A 128 3.05 15.18 10.60
C VAL A 128 3.62 13.95 9.91
N ARG A 129 3.42 12.77 10.51
CA ARG A 129 3.60 11.51 9.81
C ARG A 129 2.25 11.05 9.28
N CYS A 130 2.21 10.63 8.04
CA CYS A 130 1.01 10.18 7.35
C CYS A 130 1.22 8.76 6.82
N VAL A 131 0.23 7.89 7.01
CA VAL A 131 0.06 6.67 6.24
C VAL A 131 -1.26 6.77 5.50
N ASP A 132 -1.19 6.93 4.19
CA ASP A 132 -2.36 6.87 3.32
C ASP A 132 -2.43 5.49 2.67
N ALA A 133 -3.62 4.90 2.56
CA ALA A 133 -3.81 3.62 1.89
C ALA A 133 -5.11 3.58 1.08
N ALA A 134 -5.12 2.74 0.04
CA ALA A 134 -6.32 2.36 -0.69
C ALA A 134 -6.44 0.84 -0.71
N ASP A 135 -7.62 0.31 -0.40
CA ASP A 135 -7.89 -1.12 -0.45
C ASP A 135 -8.51 -1.58 -1.78
N VAL A 136 -8.64 -2.89 -1.95
CA VAL A 136 -9.25 -3.53 -3.13
C VAL A 136 -10.72 -3.21 -3.36
N ASP A 137 -11.41 -2.65 -2.37
CA ASP A 137 -12.80 -2.19 -2.50
C ASP A 137 -12.91 -0.69 -2.78
N GLY A 138 -11.78 0.03 -2.84
CA GLY A 138 -11.75 1.47 -3.05
C GLY A 138 -12.00 2.30 -1.80
N ARG A 139 -11.80 1.74 -0.59
CA ARG A 139 -11.82 2.55 0.63
C ARG A 139 -10.50 3.31 0.79
N ALA A 140 -10.57 4.52 1.32
CA ALA A 140 -9.40 5.31 1.69
C ALA A 140 -9.13 5.17 3.20
N TYR A 141 -7.86 5.00 3.55
CA TYR A 141 -7.40 5.00 4.94
C TYR A 141 -6.38 6.11 5.08
N ARG A 142 -6.46 6.85 6.19
CA ARG A 142 -5.49 7.87 6.55
C ARG A 142 -5.17 7.79 8.03
N ILE A 143 -3.91 7.53 8.33
CA ILE A 143 -3.38 7.51 9.68
C ILE A 143 -2.43 8.69 9.81
N THR A 144 -2.66 9.58 10.77
CA THR A 144 -1.85 10.78 10.96
C THR A 144 -1.37 10.92 12.39
N ARG A 145 -0.09 11.20 12.59
CA ARG A 145 0.49 11.52 13.91
C ARG A 145 1.22 12.85 13.86
N LEU A 146 0.82 13.80 14.70
CA LEU A 146 1.59 15.04 14.83
C LEU A 146 2.90 14.78 15.57
N HIS A 147 3.94 15.55 15.21
CA HIS A 147 5.22 15.43 15.89
C HIS A 147 5.10 15.81 17.37
N GLY A 148 5.36 14.85 18.25
CA GLY A 148 5.26 15.01 19.70
C GLY A 148 3.97 14.41 20.30
N GLU A 149 3.07 13.88 19.48
CA GLU A 149 1.93 13.10 19.96
C GLU A 149 2.25 11.62 20.15
N ASP A 150 1.66 11.04 21.20
CA ASP A 150 1.85 9.64 21.57
C ASP A 150 1.02 8.67 20.71
N HIS A 151 -0.08 9.14 20.14
CA HIS A 151 -1.03 8.30 19.42
C HIS A 151 -1.40 8.88 18.05
N PRO A 152 -1.47 8.05 17.00
CA PRO A 152 -1.94 8.48 15.71
C PRO A 152 -3.48 8.55 15.69
N GLN A 153 -4.01 9.47 14.89
CA GLN A 153 -5.41 9.52 14.52
C GLN A 153 -5.64 8.65 13.29
N THR A 154 -6.78 7.96 13.22
CA THR A 154 -7.14 7.09 12.09
C THR A 154 -8.47 7.54 11.51
N LEU A 155 -8.50 7.72 10.19
CA LEU A 155 -9.67 7.96 9.38
C LEU A 155 -9.81 6.83 8.37
N VAL A 156 -11.02 6.27 8.26
CA VAL A 156 -11.40 5.33 7.21
C VAL A 156 -12.60 5.93 6.49
N ASP A 157 -12.50 6.08 5.18
CA ASP A 157 -13.57 6.58 4.32
C ASP A 157 -13.97 5.49 3.33
N ASP A 158 -15.21 5.01 3.47
CA ASP A 158 -15.80 4.01 2.59
C ASP A 158 -16.18 4.58 1.21
N HIS A 159 -16.38 5.91 1.13
CA HIS A 159 -16.85 6.59 -0.07
C HIS A 159 -16.03 7.88 -0.30
N PRO A 160 -14.71 7.73 -0.53
CA PRO A 160 -13.82 8.87 -0.67
C PRO A 160 -14.27 9.81 -1.77
N ASP A 161 -14.57 11.06 -1.38
CA ASP A 161 -14.81 12.14 -2.32
C ASP A 161 -13.47 12.53 -2.98
N PRO A 162 -13.34 12.43 -4.32
CA PRO A 162 -12.11 12.78 -5.02
C PRO A 162 -11.56 14.17 -4.67
N ASP A 163 -12.45 15.13 -4.39
CA ASP A 163 -12.06 16.51 -4.07
C ASP A 163 -11.55 16.68 -2.63
N HIS A 164 -11.79 15.70 -1.76
CA HIS A 164 -11.42 15.72 -0.34
C HIS A 164 -10.41 14.63 0.05
N THR A 165 -9.96 13.81 -0.91
CA THR A 165 -8.95 12.79 -0.65
C THR A 165 -7.52 13.34 -0.65
N PRO A 166 -6.58 12.68 0.05
CA PRO A 166 -5.17 13.01 -0.06
C PRO A 166 -4.68 12.88 -1.51
N ALA A 167 -3.73 13.71 -1.93
CA ALA A 167 -3.19 13.67 -3.29
C ALA A 167 -2.54 12.32 -3.65
N THR A 168 -2.17 11.50 -2.66
CA THR A 168 -1.63 10.15 -2.83
C THR A 168 -2.70 9.14 -3.26
N TYR A 169 -3.98 9.39 -2.94
CA TYR A 169 -5.07 8.44 -3.09
C TYR A 169 -5.29 7.95 -4.54
N PRO A 170 -5.34 8.82 -5.58
CA PRO A 170 -5.48 8.35 -6.96
C PRO A 170 -4.36 7.40 -7.39
N GLY A 171 -3.12 7.67 -6.98
CA GLY A 171 -1.98 6.81 -7.26
C GLY A 171 -2.07 5.45 -6.55
N LEU A 172 -2.55 5.42 -5.31
CA LEU A 172 -2.77 4.19 -4.55
C LEU A 172 -3.88 3.33 -5.19
N VAL A 173 -4.99 3.93 -5.61
CA VAL A 173 -6.06 3.22 -6.33
C VAL A 173 -5.54 2.65 -7.65
N ALA A 174 -4.73 3.41 -8.39
CA ALA A 174 -4.11 2.95 -9.62
C ALA A 174 -3.18 1.75 -9.37
N LEU A 175 -2.41 1.76 -8.27
CA LEU A 175 -1.55 0.64 -7.86
C LEU A 175 -2.35 -0.63 -7.54
N VAL A 176 -3.43 -0.49 -6.77
CA VAL A 176 -4.36 -1.59 -6.48
C VAL A 176 -4.90 -2.19 -7.78
N THR A 177 -5.39 -1.34 -8.68
CA THR A 177 -5.97 -1.76 -9.97
C THR A 177 -4.95 -2.47 -10.86
N ALA A 178 -3.75 -1.89 -11.00
CA ALA A 178 -2.67 -2.47 -11.80
C ALA A 178 -2.21 -3.82 -11.23
N THR A 179 -2.10 -3.92 -9.91
CA THR A 179 -1.69 -5.15 -9.22
C THR A 179 -2.76 -6.25 -9.34
N ALA A 180 -4.03 -5.91 -9.16
CA ALA A 180 -5.14 -6.87 -9.32
C ALA A 180 -5.22 -7.41 -10.76
N SER A 181 -5.08 -6.52 -11.76
CA SER A 181 -5.04 -6.92 -13.17
C SER A 181 -3.85 -7.82 -13.48
N PHE A 182 -2.69 -7.50 -12.90
CA PHE A 182 -1.47 -8.28 -13.02
C PHE A 182 -1.63 -9.71 -12.46
N ILE A 183 -2.22 -9.85 -11.26
CA ILE A 183 -2.44 -11.16 -10.62
C ILE A 183 -3.47 -12.00 -11.39
N THR A 184 -4.44 -11.36 -12.04
CA THR A 184 -5.54 -12.04 -12.75
C THR A 184 -5.16 -12.44 -14.18
N THR A 185 -4.09 -11.88 -14.75
CA THR A 185 -3.65 -12.22 -16.11
C THR A 185 -2.99 -13.60 -16.10
N PRO A 186 -3.57 -14.64 -16.74
CA PRO A 186 -2.91 -15.94 -16.83
C PRO A 186 -1.58 -15.78 -17.56
N ALA A 187 -0.56 -16.52 -17.11
CA ALA A 187 0.69 -16.62 -17.83
C ALA A 187 0.34 -17.04 -19.27
N ARG A 188 0.54 -16.13 -20.23
CA ARG A 188 0.34 -16.43 -21.64
C ARG A 188 1.37 -17.48 -21.98
N THR A 189 0.94 -18.74 -22.05
CA THR A 189 1.72 -19.82 -22.63
C THR A 189 1.90 -19.40 -24.07
N ASP A 190 3.09 -18.88 -24.41
CA ASP A 190 3.50 -18.78 -25.80
C ASP A 190 3.53 -20.22 -26.31
N VAL A 191 2.44 -20.60 -26.99
CA VAL A 191 2.39 -21.81 -27.78
C VAL A 191 3.32 -21.54 -28.95
N ASP A 192 4.46 -22.20 -28.88
CA ASP A 192 5.46 -22.30 -29.93
C ASP A 192 4.77 -22.82 -31.21
N VAL A 193 4.49 -21.91 -32.15
CA VAL A 193 4.04 -22.29 -33.50
C VAL A 193 5.30 -22.55 -34.32
N SER A 194 5.83 -23.76 -34.16
CA SER A 194 6.66 -24.38 -35.18
C SER A 194 5.74 -25.16 -36.12
N GLY A 195 5.52 -24.60 -37.31
CA GLY A 195 4.90 -25.24 -38.47
C GLY A 195 5.72 -24.93 -39.71
#